data_AF-A0A9K3EEQ3-F1
#
_entry.id   AF-A0A9K3EEQ3-F1
#
_cell.length_a   1.000
_cell.length_b   1.000
_cell.length_c   1.000
_cell.angle_alpha   90.00
_cell.angle_beta   90.00
_cell.angle_gamma   90.00
#
_symmetry.space_group_name_H-M   'P 1'
#
loop_
_entity.id
_entity.type
_entity.pdbx_description
1 polymer ?
#
loop_
_entity_poly.entity_id
_entity_poly.type
_entity_poly.pdbx_seq_one_letter_code
_entity_poly.pdbx_strand_id
1 'polypeptide(L)'
;MVKFTGDKCKLFTTFSVPLNNNISAKTGLTKEEEMGVIEKQKMMNKETEFMVFKTNYLNNYFEKLEISSNEPDWNVMILQTMKFKEFLDCKALLDMMDDDEYIGKYKFILQTKFEEMVEWFITKKLGVTTRPTPAYASNNRKVSLLDLYLEIEKEGGHRRMTENNLWSKIWDSSTVMVN
;
A
#
# COMPACT_ATOMS: atom_id res chain seq x y z
N MET A 1 4.00 62.82 8.57
CA MET A 1 2.99 62.78 7.49
C MET A 1 3.72 62.48 6.19
N VAL A 2 3.49 61.29 5.62
CA VAL A 2 4.28 60.72 4.52
C VAL A 2 4.02 61.51 3.23
N LYS A 3 5.08 62.05 2.61
CA LYS A 3 5.00 62.69 1.29
C LYS A 3 4.99 61.60 0.23
N PHE A 4 3.89 61.46 -0.51
CA PHE A 4 3.84 60.65 -1.72
C PHE A 4 4.68 61.32 -2.81
N THR A 5 5.94 60.92 -2.95
CA THR A 5 6.70 61.08 -4.18
C THR A 5 6.17 60.04 -5.17
N GLY A 6 5.12 60.41 -5.90
CA GLY A 6 4.58 59.57 -6.96
C GLY A 6 5.60 59.45 -8.08
N ASP A 7 6.23 58.28 -8.20
CA ASP A 7 6.99 57.94 -9.39
C ASP A 7 6.06 57.99 -10.59
N LYS A 8 6.27 58.97 -11.47
CA LYS A 8 5.57 59.05 -12.75
C LYS A 8 6.10 57.91 -13.61
N CYS A 9 5.39 56.79 -13.63
CA CYS A 9 5.64 55.72 -14.58
C CYS A 9 5.47 56.32 -15.99
N LYS A 10 6.58 56.45 -16.74
CA LYS A 10 6.52 56.78 -18.15
C LYS A 10 5.92 55.58 -18.86
N LEU A 11 4.60 55.60 -19.07
CA LEU A 11 3.96 54.73 -20.03
C LEU A 11 4.51 55.11 -21.40
N PHE A 12 5.51 54.36 -21.85
CA PHE A 12 5.80 54.32 -23.27
C PHE A 12 4.56 53.69 -23.90
N THR A 13 3.73 54.52 -24.52
CA THR A 13 2.77 54.07 -25.52
C THR A 13 3.53 53.13 -26.45
N THR A 14 3.19 51.85 -26.42
CA THR A 14 3.57 50.89 -27.46
C THR A 14 2.87 51.36 -28.73
N PHE A 15 3.37 52.43 -29.35
CA PHE A 15 3.00 52.77 -30.70
C PHE A 15 3.65 51.68 -31.55
N SER A 16 2.90 50.60 -31.78
CA SER A 16 3.07 49.79 -32.98
C SER A 16 3.08 50.79 -34.14
N VAL A 17 4.15 50.78 -34.94
CA VAL A 17 4.19 51.55 -36.18
C VAL A 17 2.89 51.25 -36.95
N PRO A 18 2.12 52.24 -37.44
CA PRO A 18 0.90 51.96 -38.17
C PRO A 18 1.23 51.02 -39.34
N LEU A 19 0.83 49.76 -39.22
CA LEU A 19 0.97 48.82 -40.31
C LEU A 19 -0.09 49.20 -41.34
N ASN A 20 0.32 49.36 -42.60
CA ASN A 20 -0.63 49.53 -43.69
C ASN A 20 -1.39 48.21 -43.85
N ASN A 21 -2.51 48.09 -43.12
CA ASN A 21 -3.26 46.87 -42.88
C ASN A 21 -4.23 46.58 -44.03
N ASN A 22 -3.73 46.69 -45.26
CA ASN A 22 -4.49 46.35 -46.44
C ASN A 22 -4.75 44.84 -46.44
N ILE A 23 -6.00 44.48 -46.66
CA ILE A 23 -6.44 43.10 -46.78
C ILE A 23 -5.71 42.48 -47.97
N SER A 24 -4.99 41.39 -47.71
CA SER A 24 -4.32 40.64 -48.77
C SER A 24 -5.35 39.99 -49.69
N ALA A 25 -5.27 40.24 -50.99
CA ALA A 25 -6.18 39.65 -51.98
C ALA A 25 -6.04 38.12 -52.11
N LYS A 26 -4.96 37.53 -51.59
CA LYS A 26 -4.71 36.08 -51.63
C LYS A 26 -5.28 35.32 -50.44
N THR A 27 -5.22 35.93 -49.26
CA THR A 27 -5.53 35.27 -47.97
C THR A 27 -6.78 35.84 -47.33
N GLY A 28 -7.24 37.03 -47.76
CA GLY A 28 -8.41 37.70 -47.20
C GLY A 28 -8.19 38.27 -45.80
N LEU A 29 -6.95 38.22 -45.28
CA LEU A 29 -6.59 38.65 -43.94
C LEU A 29 -5.77 39.94 -43.98
N THR A 30 -5.85 40.69 -42.89
CA THR A 30 -4.93 41.79 -42.60
C THR A 30 -3.56 41.24 -42.21
N LYS A 31 -2.51 42.04 -42.33
CA LYS A 31 -1.14 41.60 -42.02
C LYS A 31 -0.98 41.23 -40.54
N GLU A 32 -1.70 41.92 -39.65
CA GLU A 32 -1.72 41.59 -38.22
C GLU A 32 -2.40 40.25 -37.96
N GLU A 33 -3.48 39.93 -38.66
CA GLU A 33 -4.15 38.62 -38.54
C GLU A 33 -3.27 37.49 -39.07
N GLU A 34 -2.58 37.68 -40.20
CA GLU A 34 -1.61 36.72 -40.72
C GLU A 34 -0.48 36.45 -39.72
N MET A 35 0.06 37.50 -39.10
CA MET A 35 1.08 37.39 -38.06
C MET A 35 0.56 36.62 -36.83
N GLY A 36 -0.66 36.92 -36.38
CA GLY A 36 -1.29 36.23 -35.26
C GLY A 36 -1.51 34.73 -35.52
N VAL A 37 -1.89 34.36 -36.75
CA VAL A 37 -2.03 32.94 -37.14
C VAL A 37 -0.67 32.21 -37.12
N ILE A 38 0.39 32.86 -37.62
CA ILE A 38 1.75 32.29 -37.63
C ILE A 38 2.26 32.09 -36.19
N GLU A 39 2.07 33.07 -35.31
CA GLU A 39 2.49 32.98 -33.91
C GLU A 39 1.72 31.89 -33.15
N LYS A 40 0.41 31.79 -33.37
CA LYS A 40 -0.42 30.73 -32.79
C LYS A 40 0.04 29.34 -33.23
N GLN A 41 0.32 29.14 -34.52
CA GLN A 41 0.83 27.87 -35.03
C GLN A 41 2.20 27.52 -34.42
N LYS A 42 3.08 28.51 -34.25
CA LYS A 42 4.40 28.33 -33.64
C LYS A 42 4.31 27.94 -32.16
N MET A 43 3.35 28.48 -31.41
CA MET A 43 3.09 28.09 -30.01
C MET A 43 2.60 26.64 -29.93
N MET A 44 1.62 26.25 -30.77
CA MET A 44 1.06 24.90 -30.78
C MET A 44 2.09 23.82 -31.14
N ASN A 45 3.00 24.12 -32.09
CA ASN A 45 4.08 23.20 -32.45
C ASN A 45 5.03 22.95 -31.26
N LYS A 46 5.38 23.99 -30.50
CA LYS A 46 6.24 23.86 -29.30
C LYS A 46 5.58 23.02 -28.20
N GLU A 47 4.28 23.19 -27.99
CA GLU A 47 3.52 22.39 -27.03
C GLU A 47 3.50 20.91 -27.44
N THR A 48 3.35 20.64 -28.73
CA THR A 48 3.40 19.29 -29.29
C THR A 48 4.77 18.65 -29.07
N GLU A 49 5.86 19.37 -29.36
CA GLU A 49 7.24 18.93 -29.11
C GLU A 49 7.49 18.62 -27.63
N PHE A 50 6.99 19.47 -26.73
CA PHE A 50 7.10 19.26 -25.29
C PHE A 50 6.34 18.01 -24.82
N MET A 51 5.14 17.77 -25.34
CA MET A 51 4.34 16.59 -25.00
C MET A 51 5.01 15.30 -25.49
N VAL A 52 5.60 15.31 -26.69
CA VAL A 52 6.39 14.19 -27.21
C VAL A 52 7.62 13.93 -26.32
N PHE A 53 8.35 14.98 -25.95
CA PHE A 53 9.48 14.86 -25.04
C PHE A 53 9.07 14.28 -23.67
N LYS A 54 8.01 14.81 -23.06
CA LYS A 54 7.49 14.34 -21.76
C LYS A 54 7.11 12.86 -21.83
N THR A 55 6.42 12.45 -22.90
CA THR A 55 5.97 11.07 -23.09
C THR A 55 7.17 10.13 -23.24
N ASN A 56 8.14 10.49 -24.09
CA ASN A 56 9.35 9.70 -24.29
C ASN A 56 10.18 9.61 -23.01
N TYR A 57 10.31 10.72 -22.27
CA TYR A 57 11.03 10.74 -21.00
C TYR A 57 10.39 9.82 -19.97
N LEU A 58 9.05 9.89 -19.79
CA LEU A 58 8.33 9.05 -18.84
C LEU A 58 8.40 7.57 -19.23
N ASN A 59 8.20 7.24 -20.50
CA ASN A 59 8.31 5.86 -20.97
C ASN A 59 9.72 5.31 -20.75
N ASN A 60 10.74 6.08 -21.10
CA ASN A 60 12.13 5.67 -20.89
C ASN A 60 12.48 5.54 -19.39
N TYR A 61 11.95 6.43 -18.55
CA TYR A 61 12.11 6.37 -17.09
C TYR A 61 11.48 5.11 -16.52
N PHE A 62 10.25 4.79 -16.91
CA PHE A 62 9.54 3.59 -16.42
C PHE A 62 10.09 2.29 -17.01
N GLU A 63 10.59 2.28 -18.24
CA GLU A 63 11.29 1.12 -18.83
C GLU A 63 12.65 0.85 -18.15
N LYS A 64 13.35 1.91 -17.71
CA LYS A 64 14.63 1.81 -16.98
C LYS A 64 14.45 1.55 -15.50
N LEU A 65 13.28 1.85 -14.95
CA LEU A 65 12.85 1.31 -13.67
C LEU A 65 12.69 -0.19 -13.89
N GLU A 66 13.78 -0.93 -13.65
CA GLU A 66 13.69 -2.31 -13.23
C GLU A 66 12.87 -2.31 -11.92
N ILE A 67 11.55 -2.23 -12.03
CA ILE A 67 10.64 -2.70 -11.00
C ILE A 67 10.90 -4.20 -11.00
N SER A 68 11.96 -4.59 -10.30
CA SER A 68 12.33 -5.98 -10.18
C SER A 68 11.07 -6.68 -9.70
N SER A 69 10.66 -7.72 -10.42
CA SER A 69 9.58 -8.62 -10.00
C SER A 69 9.85 -9.28 -8.63
N ASN A 70 11.01 -9.00 -8.02
CA ASN A 70 11.33 -9.24 -6.61
C ASN A 70 11.03 -8.00 -5.75
N GLU A 71 9.79 -7.49 -5.75
CA GLU A 71 9.39 -6.69 -4.58
C GLU A 71 9.50 -7.60 -3.34
N PRO A 72 10.18 -7.15 -2.26
CA PRO A 72 10.24 -7.94 -1.04
C PRO A 72 8.82 -8.12 -0.51
N ASP A 73 8.45 -9.35 -0.15
CA ASP A 73 7.13 -9.62 0.42
C ASP A 73 7.01 -8.88 1.76
N TRP A 74 6.32 -7.74 1.73
CA TRP A 74 6.15 -6.86 2.88
C TRP A 74 5.47 -7.58 4.05
N ASN A 75 4.57 -8.53 3.79
CA ASN A 75 3.92 -9.31 4.85
C ASN A 75 4.93 -10.21 5.56
N VAL A 76 5.82 -10.84 4.81
CA VAL A 76 6.92 -11.62 5.39
C VAL A 76 7.81 -10.73 6.26
N MET A 77 8.17 -9.55 5.77
CA MET A 77 8.99 -8.61 6.54
C MET A 77 8.30 -8.14 7.83
N ILE A 78 7.02 -7.79 7.75
CA ILE A 78 6.20 -7.37 8.91
C ILE A 78 6.14 -8.51 9.93
N LEU A 79 5.77 -9.72 9.50
CA LEU A 79 5.65 -10.88 10.39
C LEU A 79 7.00 -11.21 11.05
N GLN A 80 8.11 -11.19 10.31
CA GLN A 80 9.45 -11.45 10.86
C GLN A 80 9.89 -10.41 11.89
N THR A 81 9.54 -9.14 11.68
CA THR A 81 9.93 -8.03 12.58
C THR A 81 8.99 -7.83 13.76
N MET A 82 7.78 -8.40 13.71
CA MET A 82 6.79 -8.33 14.77
C MET A 82 7.32 -8.91 16.09
N LYS A 83 7.08 -8.17 17.18
CA LYS A 83 7.44 -8.55 18.56
C LYS A 83 6.28 -8.23 19.49
N PHE A 84 6.01 -9.13 20.43
CA PHE A 84 4.97 -8.95 21.43
C PHE A 84 5.54 -8.24 22.66
N LYS A 85 5.02 -7.05 22.94
CA LYS A 85 5.40 -6.22 24.10
C LYS A 85 4.19 -5.74 24.87
N GLU A 86 3.06 -5.59 24.20
CA GLU A 86 1.78 -5.16 24.76
C GLU A 86 0.64 -6.04 24.26
N PHE A 87 -0.51 -5.98 24.95
CA PHE A 87 -1.67 -6.78 24.59
C PHE A 87 -2.21 -6.45 23.19
N LEU A 88 -2.05 -5.21 22.74
CA LEU A 88 -2.47 -4.78 21.41
C LEU A 88 -1.68 -5.47 20.29
N ASP A 89 -0.42 -5.87 20.55
CA ASP A 89 0.37 -6.61 19.57
C ASP A 89 -0.22 -8.00 19.32
N CYS A 90 -0.76 -8.64 20.36
CA CYS A 90 -1.47 -9.91 20.23
C CYS A 90 -2.73 -9.74 19.38
N LYS A 91 -3.51 -8.69 19.66
CA LYS A 91 -4.71 -8.38 18.88
C LYS A 91 -4.36 -8.13 17.41
N ALA A 92 -3.28 -7.39 17.13
CA ALA A 92 -2.85 -7.13 15.77
C ALA A 92 -2.49 -8.41 15.00
N LEU A 93 -1.88 -9.42 15.66
CA LEU A 93 -1.62 -10.71 15.02
C LEU A 93 -2.93 -11.42 14.67
N LEU A 94 -3.89 -11.43 15.59
CA LEU A 94 -5.20 -12.06 15.38
C LEU A 94 -5.99 -11.34 14.27
N ASP A 95 -6.02 -10.00 14.26
CA ASP A 95 -6.69 -9.22 13.23
C ASP A 95 -6.08 -9.49 11.82
N MET A 96 -4.76 -9.76 11.74
CA MET A 96 -4.12 -10.15 10.47
C MET A 96 -4.51 -11.55 9.99
N MET A 97 -5.03 -12.39 10.89
CA MET A 97 -5.46 -13.76 10.61
C MET A 97 -6.96 -13.87 10.29
N ASP A 98 -7.69 -12.76 10.15
CA ASP A 98 -9.11 -12.78 9.77
C ASP A 98 -9.34 -13.26 8.31
N ASP A 99 -8.28 -13.37 7.50
CA ASP A 99 -8.32 -13.81 6.11
C ASP A 99 -7.72 -15.22 5.93
N ASP A 100 -8.55 -16.18 5.53
CA ASP A 100 -8.17 -17.57 5.26
C ASP A 100 -7.10 -17.71 4.16
N GLU A 101 -7.14 -16.86 3.12
CA GLU A 101 -6.15 -16.87 2.04
C GLU A 101 -4.79 -16.38 2.56
N TYR A 102 -4.81 -15.37 3.43
CA TYR A 102 -3.62 -14.87 4.11
C TYR A 102 -3.00 -15.94 5.01
N ILE A 103 -3.81 -16.62 5.83
CA ILE A 103 -3.36 -17.74 6.67
C ILE A 103 -2.73 -18.83 5.80
N GLY A 104 -3.39 -19.23 4.72
CA GLY A 104 -2.89 -20.26 3.81
C GLY A 104 -1.53 -19.90 3.22
N LYS A 105 -1.37 -18.65 2.77
CA LYS A 105 -0.13 -18.15 2.16
C LYS A 105 1.04 -18.07 3.14
N TYR A 106 0.79 -17.65 4.40
CA TYR A 106 1.84 -17.36 5.38
C TYR A 106 1.90 -18.33 6.56
N LYS A 107 1.24 -19.50 6.44
CA LYS A 107 1.01 -20.49 7.52
C LYS A 107 2.22 -20.74 8.42
N PHE A 108 3.38 -21.01 7.84
CA PHE A 108 4.58 -21.37 8.60
C PHE A 108 5.09 -20.23 9.50
N ILE A 109 5.10 -19.01 8.98
CA ILE A 109 5.56 -17.82 9.73
C ILE A 109 4.52 -17.47 10.79
N LEU A 110 3.24 -17.49 10.43
CA LEU A 110 2.14 -17.26 11.36
C LEU A 110 2.16 -18.26 12.51
N GLN A 111 2.43 -19.54 12.26
CA GLN A 111 2.51 -20.55 13.31
C GLN A 111 3.62 -20.22 14.32
N THR A 112 4.78 -19.81 13.84
CA THR A 112 5.89 -19.40 14.71
C THR A 112 5.50 -18.15 15.53
N LYS A 113 4.91 -17.14 14.89
CA LYS A 113 4.49 -15.90 15.55
C LYS A 113 3.35 -16.11 16.55
N PHE A 114 2.44 -17.02 16.25
CA PHE A 114 1.35 -17.38 17.15
C PHE A 114 1.88 -18.09 18.41
N GLU A 115 2.87 -18.98 18.28
CA GLU A 115 3.52 -19.60 19.43
C GLU A 115 4.26 -18.57 20.29
N GLU A 116 5.03 -17.65 19.67
CA GLU A 116 5.67 -16.52 20.37
C GLU A 116 4.65 -15.64 21.11
N MET A 117 3.52 -15.34 20.48
CA MET A 117 2.43 -14.58 21.07
C MET A 117 1.86 -15.27 22.31
N VAL A 118 1.57 -16.57 22.22
CA VAL A 118 1.01 -17.36 23.33
C VAL A 118 2.01 -17.47 24.48
N GLU A 119 3.29 -17.73 24.18
CA GLU A 119 4.35 -17.78 25.18
C GLU A 119 4.48 -16.44 25.91
N TRP A 120 4.53 -15.33 25.17
CA TRP A 120 4.57 -13.99 25.76
C TRP A 120 3.34 -13.72 26.61
N PHE A 121 2.14 -14.06 26.13
CA PHE A 121 0.91 -13.82 26.86
C PHE A 121 0.85 -14.61 28.17
N ILE A 122 1.21 -15.89 28.17
CA ILE A 122 1.20 -16.73 29.38
C ILE A 122 2.27 -16.26 30.37
N THR A 123 3.50 -16.05 29.91
CA THR A 123 4.64 -15.81 30.79
C THR A 123 4.78 -14.36 31.24
N LYS A 124 4.54 -13.40 30.34
CA LYS A 124 4.71 -11.95 30.62
C LYS A 124 3.41 -11.28 31.01
N LYS A 125 2.30 -11.58 30.33
CA LYS A 125 1.01 -10.93 30.62
C LYS A 125 0.28 -11.56 31.80
N LEU A 126 0.24 -12.90 31.88
CA LEU A 126 -0.42 -13.64 32.98
C LEU A 126 0.53 -14.01 34.13
N GLY A 127 1.85 -13.96 33.90
CA GLY A 127 2.85 -14.29 34.93
C GLY A 127 2.93 -15.79 35.27
N VAL A 128 2.43 -16.67 34.41
CA VAL A 128 2.45 -18.12 34.61
C VAL A 128 3.74 -18.70 34.04
N THR A 129 4.62 -19.20 34.89
CA THR A 129 5.92 -19.79 34.49
C THR A 129 6.04 -21.28 34.80
N THR A 130 5.03 -21.86 35.45
CA THR A 130 5.07 -23.24 35.96
C THR A 130 4.60 -24.28 34.94
N ARG A 131 4.02 -23.86 33.81
CA ARG A 131 3.55 -24.76 32.76
C ARG A 131 4.44 -24.66 31.53
N PRO A 132 5.02 -25.78 31.07
CA PRO A 132 5.81 -25.77 29.84
C PRO A 132 4.89 -25.50 28.64
N THR A 133 5.26 -24.49 27.85
CA THR A 133 4.89 -24.34 26.44
C THR A 133 6.04 -24.92 25.62
N PRO A 134 5.79 -25.76 24.59
CA PRO A 134 4.51 -26.02 23.93
C PRO A 134 3.69 -27.16 24.55
N ALA A 135 2.39 -27.18 24.25
CA ALA A 135 1.51 -28.27 24.63
C ALA A 135 1.80 -29.53 23.80
N TYR A 136 1.94 -30.68 24.48
CA TYR A 136 2.10 -31.98 23.84
C TYR A 136 0.82 -32.80 24.01
N ALA A 137 0.44 -33.52 22.96
CA ALA A 137 -0.63 -34.51 23.02
C ALA A 137 -0.15 -35.77 23.76
N SER A 138 -1.10 -36.64 24.15
CA SER A 138 -0.81 -37.89 24.87
C SER A 138 0.11 -38.85 24.11
N ASN A 139 0.22 -38.69 22.79
CA ASN A 139 1.13 -39.43 21.91
C ASN A 139 2.53 -38.78 21.77
N ASN A 140 2.88 -37.84 22.65
CA ASN A 140 4.14 -37.09 22.64
C ASN A 140 4.38 -36.24 21.38
N ARG A 141 3.33 -35.95 20.59
CA ARG A 141 3.41 -35.03 19.45
C ARG A 141 3.16 -33.59 19.91
N LYS A 142 3.90 -32.64 19.34
CA LYS A 142 3.67 -31.21 19.56
C LYS A 142 2.32 -30.83 18.95
N VAL A 143 1.46 -30.20 19.74
CA VAL A 143 0.19 -29.68 19.25
C VAL A 143 0.45 -28.34 18.54
N SER A 144 -0.04 -28.22 17.31
CA SER A 144 -0.07 -26.94 16.61
C SER A 144 -1.12 -26.03 17.25
N LEU A 145 -0.67 -25.02 17.98
CA LEU A 145 -1.58 -24.08 18.66
C LEU A 145 -2.38 -23.25 17.65
N LEU A 146 -1.79 -22.93 16.50
CA LEU A 146 -2.45 -22.21 15.43
C LEU A 146 -3.57 -23.04 14.81
N ASP A 147 -3.30 -24.29 14.41
CA ASP A 147 -4.33 -25.13 13.80
C ASP A 147 -5.48 -25.44 14.79
N LEU A 148 -5.14 -25.65 16.07
CA LEU A 148 -6.15 -25.83 17.12
C LEU A 148 -7.01 -24.58 17.29
N TYR A 149 -6.41 -23.40 17.27
CA TYR A 149 -7.11 -22.13 17.37
C TYR A 149 -8.10 -21.95 16.20
N LEU A 150 -7.63 -22.15 14.97
CA LEU A 150 -8.46 -22.00 13.76
C LEU A 150 -9.64 -22.99 13.73
N GLU A 151 -9.42 -24.25 14.15
CA GLU A 151 -10.50 -25.24 14.20
C GLU A 151 -11.56 -24.88 15.25
N ILE A 152 -11.14 -24.38 16.42
CA ILE A 152 -12.06 -23.92 17.46
C ILE A 152 -12.82 -22.66 17.00
N GLU A 153 -12.13 -21.73 16.35
CA GLU A 153 -12.73 -20.49 15.85
C GLU A 153 -13.78 -20.77 14.78
N LYS A 154 -13.49 -21.69 13.85
CA LYS A 154 -14.43 -22.15 12.82
C LYS A 154 -15.73 -22.74 13.39
N GLU A 155 -15.66 -23.42 14.53
CA GLU A 155 -16.83 -23.96 15.23
C GLU A 155 -17.54 -22.90 16.11
N GLY A 156 -17.13 -21.63 16.01
CA GLY A 156 -17.69 -20.47 16.70
C GLY A 156 -17.18 -20.30 18.13
N GLY A 157 -15.96 -20.77 18.39
CA GLY A 157 -15.19 -20.51 19.59
C GLY A 157 -15.41 -21.50 20.73
N HIS A 158 -14.60 -21.34 21.79
CA HIS A 158 -14.57 -22.23 22.96
C HIS A 158 -15.94 -22.49 23.59
N ARG A 159 -16.79 -21.45 23.68
CA ARG A 159 -18.11 -21.54 24.30
C ARG A 159 -19.01 -22.52 23.54
N ARG A 160 -19.13 -22.37 22.22
CA ARG A 160 -19.92 -23.28 21.37
C ARG A 160 -19.36 -24.69 21.37
N MET A 161 -18.03 -24.82 21.32
CA MET A 161 -17.34 -26.10 21.42
C MET A 161 -17.71 -26.88 22.69
N THR A 162 -17.81 -26.17 23.82
CA THR A 162 -18.15 -26.77 25.12
C THR A 162 -19.64 -27.08 25.24
N GLU A 163 -20.51 -26.14 24.83
CA GLU A 163 -21.97 -26.33 24.88
C GLU A 163 -22.43 -27.50 24.01
N ASN A 164 -21.77 -27.72 22.86
CA ASN A 164 -22.14 -28.75 21.89
C ASN A 164 -21.30 -30.05 22.01
N ASN A 165 -20.43 -30.16 23.02
CA ASN A 165 -19.55 -31.31 23.24
C ASN A 165 -18.71 -31.72 22.00
N LEU A 166 -18.19 -30.74 21.27
CA LEU A 166 -17.46 -30.94 20.00
C LEU A 166 -15.97 -31.25 20.19
N TRP A 167 -15.47 -31.26 21.43
CA TRP A 167 -14.06 -31.49 21.75
C TRP A 167 -13.53 -32.85 21.25
N SER A 168 -14.38 -33.88 21.26
CA SER A 168 -14.05 -35.21 20.73
C SER A 168 -13.72 -35.18 19.23
N LYS A 169 -14.49 -34.41 18.45
CA LYS A 169 -14.27 -34.23 17.00
C LYS A 169 -12.91 -33.61 16.72
N ILE A 170 -12.49 -32.61 17.49
CA ILE A 170 -11.17 -31.98 17.34
C ILE A 170 -10.06 -32.94 17.71
N TRP A 171 -10.23 -33.72 18.78
CA TRP A 171 -9.23 -34.71 19.20
C TRP A 171 -9.01 -35.79 18.13
N ASP A 172 -10.09 -36.26 17.49
CA ASP A 172 -10.01 -37.23 16.40
C ASP A 172 -9.43 -36.60 15.12
N SER A 173 -9.83 -35.37 14.75
CA SER A 173 -9.27 -34.63 13.61
C SER A 173 -7.79 -34.26 13.80
N SER A 174 -7.35 -33.96 15.01
CA SER A 174 -5.93 -33.71 15.35
C SER A 174 -5.07 -34.96 15.17
N THR A 175 -5.71 -36.14 15.15
CA THR A 175 -5.07 -37.43 14.84
C THR A 175 -5.03 -37.68 13.33
N VAL A 176 -5.95 -37.09 12.55
CA VAL A 176 -6.11 -37.28 11.09
C VAL A 176 -5.42 -36.19 10.25
N MET A 177 -5.23 -34.97 10.75
CA MET A 177 -4.53 -33.86 10.06
C MET A 177 -3.00 -34.08 9.91
N VAL A 178 -2.53 -35.32 10.02
CA VAL A 178 -1.12 -35.73 9.89
C VAL A 178 -0.98 -36.85 8.84
N ASN A 179 -1.71 -36.75 7.73
CA ASN A 179 -1.40 -37.47 6.49
C ASN A 179 -1.17 -36.46 5.37
#